data_AF-A0A4Q5R926-F1
#
_entry.id   AF-A0A4Q5R926-F1
#
_cell.length_a   1.000
_cell.length_b   1.000
_cell.length_c   1.000
_cell.angle_alpha   90.00
_cell.angle_beta   90.00
_cell.angle_gamma   90.00
#
_symmetry.space_group_name_H-M   'P 1'
#
loop_
_entity.id
_entity.type
_entity.pdbx_description
1 polymer ?
#
loop_
_entity_poly.entity_id
_entity_poly.type
_entity_poly.pdbx_seq_one_letter_code
_entity_poly.pdbx_strand_id
1 'polypeptide(L)'
;EENIQSRTRGNLLMAIANKFNYILLNTSNKSELSTGYGTLYGDMAGGLAVLGDCYKQQVYELAHYINREHEIIPKHIIQKPPSAELRPGQKDSDSLPEYSILDQVLYRYIERTQSPAEIKSAGFDEKLVDRILSLVNRNEYKRNQFCPIIRISPKAFGVGRRVPIVARYLN
;
A
#
# COMPACT_ATOMS: atom_id res chain seq x y z
N GLU A 1 -2.85 20.76 -7.63
CA GLU A 1 -3.43 20.32 -6.34
C GLU A 1 -3.81 18.83 -6.46
N GLU A 2 -2.92 17.91 -6.04
CA GLU A 2 -3.05 16.46 -6.34
C GLU A 2 -4.08 15.75 -5.43
N ASN A 3 -4.09 16.08 -4.14
CA ASN A 3 -4.97 15.42 -3.16
C ASN A 3 -6.47 15.69 -3.42
N ILE A 4 -6.83 16.86 -3.94
CA ILE A 4 -8.22 17.16 -4.30
C ILE A 4 -8.70 16.24 -5.41
N GLN A 5 -7.88 15.97 -6.43
CA GLN A 5 -8.24 15.06 -7.51
C GLN A 5 -8.54 13.65 -6.96
N SER A 6 -7.69 13.13 -6.07
CA SER A 6 -7.90 11.82 -5.46
C SER A 6 -9.20 11.77 -4.63
N ARG A 7 -9.47 12.79 -3.80
CA ARG A 7 -10.72 12.89 -3.01
C ARG A 7 -11.97 13.02 -3.86
N THR A 8 -11.92 13.79 -4.94
CA THR A 8 -13.04 13.91 -5.88
C THR A 8 -13.37 12.56 -6.52
N ARG A 9 -12.36 11.76 -6.90
CA ARG A 9 -12.57 10.39 -7.40
C ARG A 9 -13.22 9.51 -6.34
N GLY A 10 -12.73 9.54 -5.10
CA GLY A 10 -13.32 8.80 -3.98
C GLY A 10 -14.79 9.15 -3.75
N ASN A 11 -15.11 10.45 -3.67
CA ASN A 11 -16.48 10.93 -3.49
C ASN A 11 -17.41 10.50 -4.63
N LEU A 12 -16.95 10.60 -5.88
CA LEU A 12 -17.74 10.20 -7.05
C LEU A 12 -18.06 8.69 -7.02
N LEU A 13 -17.05 7.86 -6.76
CA LEU A 13 -17.23 6.41 -6.72
C LEU A 13 -18.13 5.97 -5.55
N MET A 14 -18.01 6.62 -4.39
CA MET A 14 -18.92 6.40 -3.26
C MET A 14 -20.37 6.81 -3.59
N ALA A 15 -20.58 7.92 -4.31
CA ALA A 15 -21.91 8.34 -4.74
C ALA A 15 -22.55 7.31 -5.68
N ILE A 16 -21.78 6.75 -6.63
CA ILE A 16 -22.22 5.67 -7.52
C ILE A 16 -22.56 4.42 -6.70
N ALA A 17 -21.68 4.01 -5.78
CA ALA A 17 -21.90 2.84 -4.94
C ALA A 17 -23.20 2.96 -4.14
N ASN A 18 -23.44 4.12 -3.53
CA ASN A 18 -24.68 4.38 -2.77
C ASN A 18 -25.93 4.35 -3.66
N LYS A 19 -25.87 4.96 -4.86
CA LYS A 19 -27.02 5.04 -5.76
C LYS A 19 -27.48 3.67 -6.26
N PHE A 20 -26.53 2.76 -6.50
CA PHE A 20 -26.79 1.45 -7.09
C PHE A 20 -26.65 0.28 -6.10
N ASN A 21 -26.49 0.58 -4.80
CA ASN A 21 -26.32 -0.42 -3.74
C ASN A 21 -25.12 -1.37 -3.99
N TYR A 22 -24.00 -0.81 -4.43
CA TYR A 22 -22.72 -1.53 -4.58
C TYR A 22 -21.81 -1.30 -3.39
N ILE A 23 -20.77 -2.14 -3.28
CA ILE A 23 -19.64 -1.91 -2.40
C ILE A 23 -18.47 -1.32 -3.21
N LEU A 24 -17.91 -0.21 -2.75
CA LEU A 24 -16.68 0.31 -3.35
C LEU A 24 -15.51 -0.57 -2.90
N LEU A 25 -14.88 -1.26 -3.85
CA LEU A 25 -13.67 -2.04 -3.60
C LEU A 25 -12.46 -1.11 -3.64
N ASN A 26 -11.70 -1.09 -2.55
CA ASN A 26 -10.44 -0.38 -2.48
C ASN A 26 -9.31 -1.20 -3.13
N THR A 27 -8.42 -0.51 -3.84
CA THR A 27 -7.33 -1.10 -4.63
C THR A 27 -5.93 -0.88 -4.07
N SER A 28 -5.79 -0.25 -2.90
CA SER A 28 -4.50 -0.07 -2.25
C SER A 28 -3.89 -1.42 -1.87
N ASN A 29 -2.59 -1.57 -2.09
CA ASN A 29 -1.85 -2.75 -1.69
C ASN A 29 -1.13 -2.55 -0.35
N LYS A 30 -0.60 -3.65 0.22
CA LYS A 30 0.06 -3.65 1.53
C LYS A 30 1.28 -2.73 1.59
N SER A 31 2.03 -2.59 0.49
CA SER A 31 3.20 -1.70 0.42
C SER A 31 2.81 -0.23 0.55
N GLU A 32 1.77 0.18 -0.18
CA GLU A 32 1.18 1.53 -0.11
C GLU A 32 0.62 1.82 1.29
N LEU A 33 -0.15 0.89 1.86
CA LEU A 33 -0.69 1.03 3.22
C LEU A 33 0.38 1.07 4.30
N SER A 34 1.44 0.27 4.14
CA SER A 34 2.58 0.27 5.05
C SER A 34 3.24 1.63 5.08
N THR A 35 3.51 2.21 3.92
CA THR A 35 4.21 3.50 3.79
C THR A 35 3.29 4.72 3.89
N GLY A 36 1.97 4.51 3.93
CA GLY A 36 0.96 5.56 3.86
C GLY A 36 0.96 6.32 2.54
N TYR A 37 1.39 5.66 1.46
CA TYR A 37 1.35 6.21 0.11
C TYR A 37 -0.08 6.15 -0.43
N GLY A 38 -0.85 7.18 -0.12
CA GLY A 38 -2.25 7.28 -0.47
C GLY A 38 -2.91 8.49 0.17
N THR A 39 -4.05 8.88 -0.37
CA THR A 39 -4.83 10.03 0.08
C THR A 39 -6.01 9.55 0.92
N LEU A 40 -6.05 9.95 2.19
CA LEU A 40 -7.23 9.72 3.03
C LEU A 40 -8.47 10.32 2.37
N TYR A 41 -9.52 9.48 2.32
CA TYR A 41 -10.81 9.75 1.66
C TYR A 41 -10.73 9.96 0.15
N GLY A 42 -9.58 9.68 -0.47
CA GLY A 42 -9.41 9.60 -1.91
C GLY A 42 -9.24 8.15 -2.34
N ASP A 43 -8.06 7.81 -2.87
CA ASP A 43 -7.66 6.46 -3.24
C ASP A 43 -7.72 5.45 -2.08
N MET A 44 -7.68 5.91 -0.82
CA MET A 44 -7.87 5.05 0.35
C MET A 44 -9.35 4.80 0.72
N ALA A 45 -10.30 5.37 -0.01
CA ALA A 45 -11.73 5.13 0.23
C ALA A 45 -12.16 3.74 -0.25
N GLY A 46 -13.12 3.14 0.46
CA GLY A 46 -13.73 1.88 0.09
C GLY A 46 -14.46 1.21 1.25
N GLY A 47 -15.27 0.20 0.95
CA GLY A 47 -15.91 -0.68 1.93
C GLY A 47 -15.11 -1.95 2.22
N LEU A 48 -14.25 -2.38 1.29
CA LEU A 48 -13.41 -3.57 1.42
C LEU A 48 -12.14 -3.42 0.58
N ALA A 49 -10.97 -3.70 1.16
CA ALA A 49 -9.69 -3.71 0.45
C ALA A 49 -9.31 -5.12 0.04
N VAL A 50 -9.34 -5.37 -1.28
CA VAL A 50 -9.08 -6.70 -1.86
C VAL A 50 -7.59 -7.03 -1.86
N LEU A 51 -6.75 -6.01 -2.09
CA LEU A 51 -5.29 -6.16 -2.18
C LEU A 51 -4.54 -5.66 -0.94
N GLY A 52 -5.28 -5.23 0.10
CA GLY A 52 -4.70 -4.54 1.26
C GLY A 52 -3.70 -5.38 2.07
N ASP A 53 -3.67 -6.70 1.88
CA ASP A 53 -2.71 -7.61 2.50
C ASP A 53 -1.76 -8.30 1.48
N CYS A 54 -1.71 -7.80 0.24
CA CYS A 54 -0.75 -8.20 -0.79
C CYS A 54 0.33 -7.13 -0.94
N TYR A 55 1.62 -7.50 -0.89
CA TYR A 55 2.71 -6.60 -1.27
C TYR A 55 2.68 -6.29 -2.78
N LYS A 56 3.27 -5.16 -3.20
CA LYS A 56 3.26 -4.74 -4.61
C LYS A 56 3.85 -5.82 -5.53
N GLN A 57 4.96 -6.44 -5.14
CA GLN A 57 5.54 -7.55 -5.91
C GLN A 57 4.56 -8.72 -6.06
N GLN A 58 3.82 -9.06 -5.00
CA GLN A 58 2.80 -10.11 -5.06
C GLN A 58 1.62 -9.73 -5.96
N VAL A 59 1.29 -8.43 -6.06
CA VAL A 59 0.28 -7.95 -7.02
C VAL A 59 0.74 -8.18 -8.47
N TYR A 60 2.02 -7.93 -8.78
CA TYR A 60 2.58 -8.26 -10.09
C TYR A 60 2.58 -9.77 -10.36
N GLU A 61 3.01 -10.58 -9.39
CA GLU A 61 2.96 -12.04 -9.48
C GLU A 61 1.53 -12.55 -9.73
N LEU A 62 0.55 -12.00 -9.02
CA LEU A 62 -0.86 -12.33 -9.20
C LEU A 62 -1.37 -11.95 -10.60
N ALA A 63 -0.98 -10.78 -11.11
CA ALA A 63 -1.35 -10.36 -12.47
C ALA A 63 -0.77 -11.29 -13.53
N HIS A 64 0.49 -11.70 -13.39
CA HIS A 64 1.11 -12.71 -14.26
C HIS A 64 0.42 -14.07 -14.15
N TYR A 65 0.07 -14.49 -12.93
CA TYR A 65 -0.67 -15.73 -12.72
C TYR A 65 -2.04 -15.71 -13.38
N ILE A 66 -2.80 -14.62 -13.27
CA ILE A 66 -4.11 -14.45 -13.93
C ILE A 66 -3.95 -14.56 -15.46
N ASN A 67 -2.89 -13.97 -16.01
CA ASN A 67 -2.62 -13.95 -17.45
C ASN A 67 -1.97 -15.21 -18.04
N ARG A 68 -1.70 -16.25 -17.22
CA ARG A 68 -0.87 -17.39 -17.63
C ARG A 68 -1.39 -18.17 -18.85
N GLU A 69 -2.72 -18.22 -19.03
CA GLU A 69 -3.36 -18.94 -20.15
C GLU A 69 -3.72 -18.00 -21.31
N HIS A 70 -4.20 -16.79 -21.00
CA HIS A 70 -4.54 -15.75 -21.97
C HIS A 70 -4.51 -14.38 -21.31
N GLU A 71 -4.40 -13.32 -22.11
CA GLU A 71 -4.34 -11.94 -21.61
C GLU A 71 -5.72 -11.48 -21.12
N ILE A 72 -5.88 -11.36 -19.80
CA ILE A 72 -7.05 -10.75 -19.12
C ILE A 72 -6.70 -9.33 -18.68
N ILE A 73 -5.51 -9.17 -18.08
CA ILE A 73 -4.94 -7.91 -17.63
C ILE A 73 -3.98 -7.42 -18.72
N PRO A 74 -4.18 -6.25 -19.36
CA PRO A 74 -3.34 -5.85 -20.47
C PRO A 74 -1.84 -5.81 -20.13
N LYS A 75 -0.97 -6.36 -20.97
CA LYS A 75 0.49 -6.43 -20.66
C LYS A 75 1.11 -5.06 -20.41
N HIS A 76 0.64 -4.03 -21.12
CA HIS A 76 1.14 -2.67 -20.97
C HIS A 76 0.92 -2.09 -19.56
N ILE A 77 -0.15 -2.48 -18.85
CA ILE A 77 -0.39 -2.00 -17.48
C ILE A 77 0.51 -2.68 -16.45
N ILE A 78 1.02 -3.87 -16.76
CA ILE A 78 1.97 -4.62 -15.92
C ILE A 78 3.39 -4.07 -16.12
N GLN A 79 3.73 -3.66 -17.34
CA GLN A 79 5.08 -3.18 -17.68
C GLN A 79 5.30 -1.70 -17.40
N LYS A 80 4.22 -0.89 -17.37
CA LYS A 80 4.35 0.54 -17.09
C LYS A 80 4.80 0.77 -15.64
N PRO A 81 5.62 1.79 -15.37
CA PRO A 81 5.95 2.18 -14.00
C PRO A 81 4.68 2.49 -13.18
N PRO A 82 4.64 2.10 -11.89
CA PRO A 82 3.49 2.38 -11.03
C PRO A 82 3.39 3.89 -10.74
N SER A 83 2.14 4.38 -10.71
CA SER A 83 1.83 5.81 -10.58
C SER A 83 0.39 6.02 -10.10
N ALA A 84 0.15 7.11 -9.35
CA ALA A 84 -1.19 7.61 -9.01
C ALA A 84 -1.83 8.47 -10.12
N GLU A 85 -1.07 8.83 -11.17
CA GLU A 85 -1.54 9.59 -12.34
C GLU A 85 -2.29 10.90 -11.96
N LEU A 86 -1.78 11.63 -10.95
CA LEU A 86 -2.31 12.91 -10.45
C LEU A 86 -1.62 14.14 -11.07
N ARG A 87 -0.43 13.94 -11.63
CA ARG A 87 0.31 14.95 -12.41
C ARG A 87 1.08 14.29 -13.57
N PRO A 88 1.42 15.04 -14.64
CA PRO A 88 2.19 14.50 -15.77
C PRO A 88 3.52 13.87 -15.33
N GLY A 89 3.80 12.68 -15.85
CA GLY A 89 5.07 11.97 -15.61
C GLY A 89 5.29 11.45 -14.19
N GLN A 90 4.28 11.48 -13.32
CA GLN A 90 4.38 10.99 -11.94
C GLN A 90 4.78 9.51 -11.88
N LYS A 91 5.67 9.16 -10.95
CA LYS A 91 6.00 7.77 -10.60
C LYS A 91 5.99 7.58 -9.09
N ASP A 92 5.68 6.38 -8.63
CA ASP A 92 5.74 6.07 -7.20
C ASP A 92 7.18 6.17 -6.66
N SER A 93 8.17 5.88 -7.51
CA SER A 93 9.61 6.02 -7.23
C SER A 93 10.04 7.45 -6.88
N ASP A 94 9.23 8.47 -7.21
CA ASP A 94 9.48 9.85 -6.82
C ASP A 94 9.37 10.04 -5.29
N SER A 95 8.66 9.15 -4.60
CA SER A 95 8.35 9.24 -3.17
C SER A 95 8.71 8.00 -2.36
N LEU A 96 8.76 6.84 -3.01
CA LEU A 96 9.04 5.55 -2.38
C LEU A 96 10.36 4.95 -2.90
N PRO A 97 11.05 4.13 -2.08
CA PRO A 97 12.04 3.21 -2.60
C PRO A 97 11.45 2.23 -3.62
N GLU A 98 12.31 1.64 -4.45
CA GLU A 98 11.93 0.54 -5.35
C GLU A 98 11.22 -0.59 -4.60
N TYR A 99 10.09 -1.05 -5.14
CA TYR A 99 9.26 -2.09 -4.51
C TYR A 99 10.01 -3.40 -4.25
N SER A 100 11.01 -3.70 -5.09
CA SER A 100 11.90 -4.85 -4.93
C SER A 100 12.58 -4.87 -3.56
N ILE A 101 13.00 -3.69 -3.07
CA ILE A 101 13.68 -3.51 -1.79
C ILE A 101 12.68 -3.18 -0.69
N LEU A 102 11.70 -2.30 -0.97
CA LEU A 102 10.69 -1.87 -0.02
C LEU A 102 9.94 -3.07 0.57
N ASP A 103 9.41 -3.96 -0.28
CA ASP A 103 8.59 -5.07 0.17
C ASP A 103 9.39 -6.06 1.04
N GLN A 104 10.69 -6.25 0.74
CA GLN A 104 11.56 -7.09 1.56
C GLN A 104 11.79 -6.52 2.96
N VAL A 105 12.05 -5.21 3.06
CA VAL A 105 12.20 -4.52 4.35
C VAL A 105 10.88 -4.54 5.13
N LEU A 106 9.76 -4.27 4.46
CA LEU A 106 8.43 -4.32 5.07
C LEU A 106 8.11 -5.72 5.60
N TYR A 107 8.36 -6.77 4.82
CA TYR A 107 8.11 -8.15 5.24
C TYR A 107 8.92 -8.54 6.48
N ARG A 108 10.19 -8.12 6.54
CA ARG A 108 11.05 -8.37 7.70
C ARG A 108 10.57 -7.61 8.94
N TYR A 109 10.15 -6.37 8.77
CA TYR A 109 9.71 -5.54 9.88
C TYR A 109 8.31 -5.92 10.41
N ILE A 110 7.34 -6.16 9.51
CA ILE A 110 5.94 -6.36 9.85
C ILE A 110 5.68 -7.83 10.21
N GLU A 111 5.93 -8.75 9.28
CA GLU A 111 5.61 -10.17 9.45
C GLU A 111 6.61 -10.86 10.36
N ARG A 112 7.91 -10.70 10.07
CA ARG A 112 8.98 -11.36 10.84
C ARG A 112 9.31 -10.64 12.14
N THR A 113 8.80 -9.43 12.36
CA THR A 113 9.07 -8.62 13.57
C THR A 113 10.55 -8.46 13.90
N GLN A 114 11.38 -8.34 12.86
CA GLN A 114 12.79 -8.06 13.04
C GLN A 114 12.99 -6.60 13.48
N SER A 115 13.93 -6.38 14.38
CA SER A 115 14.39 -5.06 14.79
C SER A 115 15.11 -4.33 13.65
N PRO A 116 15.21 -2.98 13.69
CA PRO A 116 15.97 -2.23 12.69
C PRO A 116 17.42 -2.72 12.55
N ALA A 117 18.06 -3.08 13.65
CA ALA A 117 19.44 -3.59 13.66
C ALA A 117 19.57 -4.93 12.92
N GLU A 118 18.62 -5.85 13.10
CA GLU A 118 18.61 -7.13 12.37
C GLU A 118 18.39 -6.93 10.87
N ILE A 119 17.51 -5.99 10.49
CA ILE A 119 17.26 -5.69 9.07
C ILE A 119 18.51 -5.08 8.43
N LYS A 120 19.16 -4.12 9.10
CA LYS A 120 20.42 -3.52 8.64
C LYS A 120 21.53 -4.57 8.50
N SER A 121 21.66 -5.45 9.50
CA SER A 121 22.64 -6.55 9.50
C SER A 121 22.39 -7.58 8.39
N ALA A 122 21.19 -7.64 7.82
CA ALA A 122 20.86 -8.49 6.68
C ALA A 122 21.34 -7.90 5.33
N GLY A 123 22.08 -6.80 5.32
CA GLY A 123 22.71 -6.21 4.14
C GLY A 123 21.91 -5.13 3.44
N PHE A 124 20.83 -4.63 4.06
CA PHE A 124 20.07 -3.49 3.54
C PHE A 124 20.76 -2.17 3.92
N ASP A 125 20.75 -1.19 3.02
CA ASP A 125 21.27 0.15 3.29
C ASP A 125 20.60 0.77 4.53
N GLU A 126 21.40 1.24 5.48
CA GLU A 126 20.89 1.68 6.77
C GLU A 126 19.96 2.88 6.66
N LYS A 127 20.31 3.85 5.80
CA LYS A 127 19.51 5.06 5.59
C LYS A 127 18.17 4.71 4.95
N LEU A 128 18.18 3.74 4.04
CA LEU A 128 16.97 3.25 3.40
C LEU A 128 16.04 2.54 4.38
N VAL A 129 16.58 1.68 5.24
CA VAL A 129 15.83 1.03 6.32
C VAL A 129 15.18 2.09 7.21
N ASP A 130 15.96 3.04 7.71
CA ASP A 130 15.45 4.08 8.63
C ASP A 130 14.35 4.92 7.96
N ARG A 131 14.51 5.28 6.69
CA ARG A 131 13.48 5.98 5.90
C ARG A 131 12.19 5.15 5.79
N ILE A 132 12.29 3.86 5.45
CA ILE A 132 11.12 2.98 5.31
C ILE A 132 10.39 2.83 6.64
N LEU A 133 11.11 2.59 7.73
CA LEU A 133 10.51 2.45 9.05
C LEU A 133 9.86 3.74 9.54
N SER A 134 10.45 4.90 9.23
CA SER A 134 9.84 6.21 9.48
C SER A 134 8.51 6.39 8.73
N LEU A 135 8.46 6.01 7.45
CA LEU A 135 7.23 6.01 6.66
C LEU A 135 6.17 5.10 7.28
N VAL A 136 6.56 3.91 7.75
CA VAL A 136 5.64 3.01 8.44
C VAL A 136 5.08 3.66 9.69
N ASN A 137 5.92 4.09 10.61
CA ASN A 137 5.48 4.55 11.93
C ASN A 137 4.63 5.83 11.85
N ARG A 138 4.94 6.77 10.96
CA ARG A 138 4.22 8.05 10.83
C ARG A 138 2.82 7.94 10.23
N ASN A 139 2.51 6.84 9.54
CA ASN A 139 1.26 6.68 8.80
C ASN A 139 0.23 5.78 9.51
N GLU A 140 0.40 5.52 10.79
CA GLU A 140 -0.54 4.72 11.58
C GLU A 140 -1.94 5.34 11.62
N TYR A 141 -2.05 6.68 11.69
CA TYR A 141 -3.33 7.39 11.66
C TYR A 141 -4.14 7.14 10.37
N LYS A 142 -3.46 6.90 9.24
CA LYS A 142 -4.14 6.57 7.98
C LYS A 142 -4.69 5.15 8.00
N ARG A 143 -3.87 4.20 8.49
CA ARG A 143 -4.24 2.78 8.59
C ARG A 143 -5.39 2.54 9.56
N ASN A 144 -5.49 3.31 10.64
CA ASN A 144 -6.59 3.21 11.60
C ASN A 144 -7.94 3.62 11.02
N GLN A 145 -7.96 4.40 9.93
CA GLN A 145 -9.17 4.85 9.25
C GLN A 145 -9.45 4.03 7.98
N PHE A 146 -8.63 3.03 7.71
CA PHE A 146 -8.72 2.26 6.49
C PHE A 146 -9.84 1.21 6.58
N CYS A 147 -10.43 0.90 5.43
CA CYS A 147 -11.49 -0.10 5.36
C CYS A 147 -11.00 -1.52 5.72
N PRO A 148 -11.90 -2.46 6.05
CA PRO A 148 -11.54 -3.85 6.31
C PRO A 148 -10.71 -4.46 5.17
N ILE A 149 -9.73 -5.29 5.54
CA ILE A 149 -8.77 -5.92 4.62
C ILE A 149 -9.01 -7.43 4.61
N ILE A 150 -8.98 -8.04 3.42
CA ILE A 150 -8.90 -9.50 3.29
C ILE A 150 -7.50 -9.96 3.71
N ARG A 151 -7.41 -10.69 4.82
CA ARG A 151 -6.13 -11.17 5.35
C ARG A 151 -5.68 -12.44 4.63
N ILE A 152 -4.48 -12.43 4.10
CA ILE A 152 -3.80 -13.59 3.50
C ILE A 152 -2.44 -13.89 4.15
N SER A 153 -1.92 -12.96 4.96
CA SER A 153 -0.64 -13.06 5.65
C SER A 153 -0.80 -13.31 7.15
N PRO A 154 0.27 -13.77 7.84
CA PRO A 154 0.26 -13.90 9.30
C PRO A 154 0.05 -12.57 10.04
N LYS A 155 0.35 -11.41 9.45
CA LYS A 155 0.20 -10.09 10.08
C LYS A 155 -0.34 -9.03 9.10
N ALA A 156 -1.66 -8.98 8.95
CA ALA A 156 -2.35 -7.90 8.24
C ALA A 156 -2.51 -6.65 9.12
N PHE A 157 -2.63 -5.47 8.49
CA PHE A 157 -3.02 -4.25 9.21
C PHE A 157 -4.47 -4.34 9.71
N GLY A 158 -4.78 -3.64 10.81
CA GLY A 158 -6.07 -3.75 11.50
C GLY A 158 -5.99 -4.77 12.65
N VAL A 159 -6.69 -5.89 12.55
CA VAL A 159 -6.72 -6.90 13.64
C VAL A 159 -5.36 -7.58 13.84
N GLY A 160 -4.57 -7.77 12.77
CA GLY A 160 -3.30 -8.49 12.84
C GLY A 160 -2.09 -7.68 13.34
N ARG A 161 -2.16 -6.35 13.29
CA ARG A 161 -1.13 -5.43 13.80
C ARG A 161 -1.79 -4.17 14.31
N ARG A 162 -1.69 -3.93 15.62
CA ARG A 162 -2.19 -2.73 16.30
C ARG A 162 -1.04 -2.02 16.99
N VAL A 163 -0.85 -0.75 16.66
CA VAL A 163 0.09 0.13 17.35
C VAL A 163 -0.59 1.47 17.61
N PRO A 164 -0.23 2.19 18.69
CA PRO A 164 -0.80 3.50 19.00
C PRO A 164 -0.55 4.52 17.88
N ILE A 165 -1.54 5.37 17.62
CA ILE A 165 -1.41 6.50 16.66
C ILE A 165 -0.43 7.54 17.20
N VAL A 166 -0.59 7.92 18.47
CA VAL A 166 0.29 8.88 19.14
C VAL A 166 1.35 8.10 19.90
N ALA A 167 2.50 7.90 19.27
CA ALA A 167 3.65 7.26 19.88
C ALA A 167 4.95 7.76 19.26
N ARG A 168 6.02 7.66 20.04
CA ARG A 168 7.39 7.93 19.61
C ARG A 168 8.13 6.60 19.63
N TYR A 169 8.37 6.04 18.45
CA TYR A 169 9.00 4.74 18.27
C TYR A 169 10.09 4.84 17.21
N LEU A 170 11.31 4.44 17.58
CA LEU A 170 12.57 4.67 16.84
C LEU A 170 12.87 6.18 16.76
N ASN A 171 13.90 6.60 17.51
CA ASN A 171 14.40 7.98 17.53
C ASN A 171 15.38 8.19 16.38
#